data_AF-A0AAQ3P453-F1
#
_entry.id   AF-A0AAQ3P453-F1
#
_cell.length_a   1.000
_cell.length_b   1.000
_cell.length_c   1.000
_cell.angle_alpha   90.00
_cell.angle_beta   90.00
_cell.angle_gamma   90.00
#
_symmetry.space_group_name_H-M   'P 1'
#
loop_
_entity.id
_entity.type
_entity.pdbx_description
1 polymer ?
#
loop_
_entity_poly.entity_id
_entity_poly.type
_entity_poly.pdbx_seq_one_letter_code
_entity_poly.pdbx_strand_id
1 'polypeptide(L)'
;MSVLRTAKTTKNRGKQFWSCPRYKGGGENAGCNFFRWWSDFGTQESASCELLETNDDRLMKTVENERDNNAVAVHKAVTTLEKWIKILVGVVFILCVINMIAVAMLMGRA
;
A
#
# COMPACT_ATOMS: atom_id res chain seq x y z
N MET A 1 -14.74 -18.93 3.75
CA MET A 1 -13.63 -19.68 4.36
C MET A 1 -13.63 -21.10 3.80
N SER A 2 -12.53 -21.58 3.23
CA SER A 2 -12.35 -22.96 2.74
C SER A 2 -11.22 -23.65 3.53
N VAL A 3 -11.21 -24.99 3.54
CA VAL A 3 -10.19 -25.81 4.20
C VAL A 3 -9.62 -26.84 3.22
N LEU A 4 -8.30 -27.04 3.30
CA LEU A 4 -7.59 -28.02 2.50
C LEU A 4 -7.74 -29.40 3.11
N ARG A 5 -8.15 -30.39 2.30
CA ARG A 5 -8.33 -31.77 2.72
C ARG A 5 -7.65 -32.72 1.74
N THR A 6 -7.24 -33.88 2.23
CA THR A 6 -6.68 -34.95 1.39
C THR A 6 -7.74 -36.01 1.14
N ALA A 7 -7.95 -36.36 -0.14
CA ALA A 7 -8.89 -37.38 -0.56
C ALA A 7 -8.40 -38.76 -0.12
N LYS A 8 -9.33 -39.51 0.49
CA LYS A 8 -9.12 -40.87 1.00
C LYS A 8 -9.77 -41.94 0.11
N THR A 9 -10.48 -41.55 -0.94
CA THR A 9 -11.12 -42.50 -1.86
C THR A 9 -10.06 -43.25 -2.65
N THR A 10 -10.33 -44.52 -2.97
CA THR A 10 -9.37 -45.42 -3.63
C THR A 10 -8.83 -44.83 -4.93
N LYS A 11 -9.69 -44.17 -5.72
CA LYS A 11 -9.34 -43.56 -7.02
C LYS A 11 -8.53 -42.26 -6.89
N ASN A 12 -8.71 -41.49 -5.81
CA ASN A 12 -8.11 -40.16 -5.65
C ASN A 12 -7.18 -40.08 -4.44
N ARG A 13 -6.71 -41.23 -3.94
CA ARG A 13 -5.96 -41.33 -2.69
C ARG A 13 -4.74 -40.42 -2.72
N GLY A 14 -4.60 -39.57 -1.72
CA GLY A 14 -3.47 -38.66 -1.60
C GLY A 14 -3.63 -37.34 -2.36
N LYS A 15 -4.63 -37.19 -3.24
CA LYS A 15 -4.91 -35.90 -3.90
C LYS A 15 -5.54 -34.92 -2.92
N GLN A 16 -5.12 -33.67 -2.94
CA GLN A 16 -5.67 -32.62 -2.09
C GLN A 16 -6.79 -31.86 -2.80
N PHE A 17 -7.75 -31.34 -2.04
CA PHE A 17 -8.87 -30.53 -2.52
C PHE A 17 -9.32 -29.51 -1.47
N TRP A 18 -9.80 -28.37 -1.94
CA TRP A 18 -10.46 -27.37 -1.12
C TRP A 18 -11.93 -27.73 -0.92
N SER A 19 -12.41 -27.57 0.31
CA SER A 19 -13.82 -27.75 0.63
C SER A 19 -14.30 -26.78 1.71
N CYS A 20 -15.61 -26.66 1.86
CA CYS A 20 -16.16 -25.91 2.98
C CYS A 20 -15.81 -26.57 4.34
N PRO A 21 -15.58 -25.77 5.40
CA PRO A 21 -15.30 -26.29 6.74
C PRO A 21 -16.41 -27.24 7.23
N ARG A 22 -17.67 -26.90 6.91
CA ARG A 22 -18.86 -27.71 7.17
C ARG A 22 -19.44 -28.22 5.85
N TYR A 23 -19.25 -29.50 5.57
CA TYR A 23 -19.88 -30.19 4.44
C TYR A 23 -21.35 -30.50 4.78
N LYS A 24 -22.23 -30.53 3.78
CA LYS A 24 -23.65 -30.88 3.97
C LYS A 24 -23.79 -32.36 4.31
N GLY A 25 -23.84 -32.68 5.60
CA GLY A 25 -24.18 -34.02 6.08
C GLY A 25 -25.68 -34.18 6.18
N GLY A 26 -26.32 -34.76 5.16
CA GLY A 26 -27.59 -35.51 5.19
C GLY A 26 -28.86 -34.94 5.83
N GLY A 27 -28.81 -33.80 6.52
CA GLY A 27 -29.93 -33.18 7.24
C GLY A 27 -30.19 -31.76 6.77
N GLU A 28 -31.36 -31.27 7.12
CA GLU A 28 -31.96 -29.97 6.77
C GLU A 28 -31.14 -28.71 7.13
N ASN A 29 -30.00 -28.86 7.79
CA ASN A 29 -29.04 -27.79 7.97
C ASN A 29 -28.22 -27.62 6.68
N ALA A 30 -28.48 -26.55 5.93
CA ALA A 30 -27.86 -26.20 4.66
C ALA A 30 -26.32 -26.03 4.77
N GLY A 31 -25.60 -27.14 4.75
CA GLY A 31 -24.15 -27.17 4.61
C GLY A 31 -23.73 -26.78 3.19
N CYS A 32 -22.47 -26.38 3.06
CA CYS A 32 -21.88 -25.96 1.79
C CYS A 32 -21.25 -27.16 1.06
N ASN A 33 -21.46 -27.23 -0.26
CA ASN A 33 -20.94 -28.28 -1.14
C ASN A 33 -19.78 -27.82 -2.03
N PHE A 34 -19.11 -26.74 -1.63
CA PHE A 34 -17.92 -26.26 -2.34
C PHE A 34 -16.84 -27.35 -2.33
N PHE A 35 -16.34 -27.67 -3.53
CA PHE A 35 -15.31 -28.66 -3.78
C PHE A 35 -14.47 -28.18 -4.98
N ARG A 36 -13.14 -28.21 -4.84
CA ARG A 36 -12.20 -27.88 -5.93
C ARG A 36 -10.88 -28.63 -5.75
N TRP A 37 -10.34 -29.25 -6.79
CA TRP A 37 -9.06 -29.95 -6.66
C TRP A 37 -7.90 -28.97 -6.46
N TRP A 38 -6.92 -29.37 -5.65
CA TRP A 38 -5.67 -28.63 -5.49
C TRP A 38 -4.82 -28.64 -6.79
N SER A 39 -4.97 -29.65 -7.64
CA SER A 39 -4.23 -29.69 -8.92
C SER A 39 -4.78 -28.72 -9.97
N ASP A 40 -6.02 -28.25 -9.83
CA ASP A 40 -6.67 -27.39 -10.84
C ASP A 40 -6.15 -25.95 -10.82
N PHE A 41 -5.28 -25.61 -9.86
CA PHE A 41 -4.45 -24.41 -9.91
C PHE A 41 -3.46 -24.41 -11.08
N GLY A 42 -3.27 -25.52 -11.81
CA GLY A 42 -2.28 -25.60 -12.90
C GLY A 42 -2.82 -25.46 -14.33
N THR A 43 -4.13 -25.43 -14.57
CA THR A 43 -4.66 -25.51 -15.97
C THR A 43 -5.81 -24.55 -16.29
N GLN A 44 -6.28 -23.77 -15.32
CA GLN A 44 -7.03 -22.54 -15.62
C GLN A 44 -6.79 -21.40 -14.63
N GLU A 45 -5.98 -21.63 -13.59
CA GLU A 45 -5.55 -20.63 -12.61
C GLU A 45 -4.07 -20.79 -12.24
N SER A 46 -3.24 -21.22 -13.20
CA SER A 46 -1.76 -21.20 -13.03
C SER A 46 -1.19 -19.78 -13.00
N ALA A 47 -2.08 -18.78 -12.94
CA ALA A 47 -1.78 -17.38 -12.68
C ALA A 47 -2.01 -16.96 -11.22
N SER A 48 -2.44 -17.84 -10.29
CA SER A 48 -2.81 -17.38 -8.93
C SER A 48 -2.01 -17.95 -7.76
N CYS A 49 -1.15 -18.96 -7.91
CA CYS A 49 -0.39 -19.49 -6.75
C CYS A 49 1.13 -19.55 -6.95
N GLU A 50 1.65 -19.85 -8.14
CA GLU A 50 3.08 -19.62 -8.45
C GLU A 50 3.36 -18.12 -8.69
N LEU A 51 2.30 -17.37 -9.03
CA LEU A 51 2.29 -15.92 -9.01
C LEU A 51 2.44 -15.37 -7.58
N LEU A 52 2.02 -16.05 -6.51
CA LEU A 52 2.03 -15.40 -5.18
C LEU A 52 3.44 -15.20 -4.63
N GLU A 53 4.35 -16.17 -4.73
CA GLU A 53 5.71 -15.98 -4.20
C GLU A 53 6.56 -15.04 -5.07
N THR A 54 6.36 -15.06 -6.40
CA THR A 54 7.09 -14.19 -7.33
C THR A 54 6.47 -12.80 -7.46
N ASN A 55 5.17 -12.66 -7.21
CA ASN A 55 4.48 -11.37 -7.27
C ASN A 55 4.41 -10.71 -5.91
N ASP A 56 4.50 -11.41 -4.77
CA ASP A 56 4.79 -10.72 -3.51
C ASP A 56 6.15 -10.03 -3.56
N ASP A 57 7.21 -10.69 -4.04
CA ASP A 57 8.55 -10.07 -4.09
C ASP A 57 8.64 -8.93 -5.13
N ARG A 58 7.96 -9.05 -6.27
CA ARG A 58 7.90 -8.00 -7.31
C ARG A 58 6.94 -6.86 -6.95
N LEU A 59 5.82 -7.15 -6.29
CA LEU A 59 4.91 -6.16 -5.75
C LEU A 59 5.58 -5.41 -4.59
N MET A 60 6.25 -6.11 -3.68
CA MET A 60 7.00 -5.51 -2.57
C MET A 60 8.08 -4.55 -3.08
N LYS A 61 8.87 -4.95 -4.09
CA LYS A 61 9.85 -4.04 -4.74
C LYS A 61 9.20 -2.85 -5.45
N THR A 62 8.02 -3.03 -6.04
CA THR A 62 7.31 -1.92 -6.72
C THR A 62 6.72 -0.94 -5.71
N VAL A 63 6.14 -1.46 -4.62
CA VAL A 63 5.58 -0.67 -3.51
C VAL A 63 6.69 0.05 -2.72
N GLU A 64 7.83 -0.59 -2.48
CA GLU A 64 9.00 0.05 -1.86
C GLU A 64 9.59 1.14 -2.74
N ASN A 65 9.80 0.88 -4.04
CA ASN A 65 10.33 1.88 -4.98
C ASN A 65 9.37 3.07 -5.15
N GLU A 66 8.05 2.85 -5.16
CA GLU A 66 7.07 3.94 -5.17
C GLU A 66 7.09 4.76 -3.87
N ARG A 67 7.22 4.09 -2.71
CA ARG A 67 7.28 4.76 -1.41
C ARG A 67 8.55 5.59 -1.26
N ASP A 68 9.68 5.09 -1.74
CA ASP A 68 10.96 5.79 -1.70
C ASP A 68 11.01 6.96 -2.67
N ASN A 69 10.49 6.80 -3.90
CA ASN A 69 10.41 7.90 -4.87
C ASN A 69 9.50 9.03 -4.37
N ASN A 70 8.36 8.68 -3.76
CA ASN A 70 7.46 9.66 -3.15
C ASN A 70 8.10 10.36 -1.94
N ALA A 71 8.82 9.61 -1.09
CA ALA A 71 9.55 10.20 0.03
C ALA A 71 10.66 11.17 -0.43
N VAL A 72 11.40 10.80 -1.48
CA VAL A 72 12.43 11.67 -2.09
C VAL A 72 11.81 12.92 -2.71
N ALA A 73 10.67 12.79 -3.39
CA ALA A 73 9.95 13.94 -3.97
C ALA A 73 9.45 14.90 -2.87
N VAL A 74 8.86 14.38 -1.80
CA VAL A 74 8.42 15.17 -0.65
C VAL A 74 9.62 15.85 0.02
N HIS A 75 10.74 15.15 0.23
CA HIS A 75 11.93 15.74 0.83
C HIS A 75 12.52 16.87 -0.04
N LYS A 76 12.53 16.72 -1.37
CA LYS A 76 12.94 17.79 -2.30
C LYS A 76 12.01 18.99 -2.23
N ALA A 77 10.69 18.78 -2.16
CA ALA A 77 9.72 19.86 -2.02
C ALA A 77 9.88 20.61 -0.69
N VAL A 78 10.04 19.89 0.43
CA VAL A 78 10.23 20.46 1.77
C VAL A 78 11.52 21.29 1.84
N THR A 79 12.64 20.76 1.36
CA THR A 79 13.93 21.50 1.35
C THR A 79 13.91 22.73 0.44
N THR A 80 13.14 22.68 -0.65
CA THR A 80 12.91 23.83 -1.50
C THR A 80 12.09 24.89 -0.76
N LEU A 81 10.96 24.50 -0.17
CA LEU A 81 10.09 25.40 0.58
C LEU A 81 10.79 26.07 1.77
N GLU A 82 11.60 25.31 2.52
CA GLU A 82 12.40 25.86 3.62
C GLU A 82 13.31 27.01 3.17
N LYS A 83 13.94 26.89 1.99
CA LYS A 83 14.81 27.95 1.46
C LYS A 83 14.00 29.21 1.14
N TRP A 84 12.85 29.06 0.49
CA TRP A 84 11.96 30.18 0.17
C TRP A 84 11.42 30.87 1.43
N ILE A 85 11.07 30.11 2.47
CA ILE A 85 10.63 30.66 3.75
C ILE A 85 11.73 31.51 4.40
N LYS A 86 12.97 31.02 4.43
CA LYS A 86 14.12 31.77 4.98
C LYS A 86 14.34 33.09 4.24
N ILE A 87 14.22 33.08 2.90
CA ILE A 87 14.31 34.29 2.07
C ILE A 87 13.16 35.25 2.40
N LEU A 88 11.92 34.75 2.46
CA LEU A 88 10.74 35.57 2.74
C LEU A 88 10.83 36.26 4.11
N VAL A 89 11.26 35.53 5.15
CA VAL A 89 11.50 36.09 6.49
C VAL A 89 12.53 37.21 6.45
N GLY A 90 13.63 37.04 5.70
CA GLY A 90 14.63 38.08 5.50
C GLY A 90 14.07 39.33 4.81
N VAL A 91 13.31 39.17 3.73
CA VAL A 91 12.68 40.29 3.01
C VAL A 91 11.72 41.06 3.90
N VAL A 92 10.86 40.36 4.64
CA VAL A 92 9.92 40.99 5.59
C VAL A 92 10.67 41.78 6.66
N PHE A 93 11.75 41.23 7.22
CA PHE A 93 12.57 41.94 8.20
C PHE A 93 13.16 43.24 7.63
N ILE A 94 13.69 43.22 6.42
CA ILE A 94 14.23 44.41 5.75
C ILE A 94 13.14 45.46 5.51
N LEU A 95 11.95 45.05 5.04
CA LEU A 95 10.81 45.95 4.86
C LEU A 95 10.38 46.59 6.18
N CYS A 96 10.36 45.83 7.29
CA CYS A 96 10.08 46.35 8.61
C CYS A 96 11.11 47.42 9.03
N VAL A 97 12.41 47.17 8.83
CA VAL A 97 13.47 48.13 9.16
C VAL A 97 13.36 49.40 8.32
N ILE A 98 13.16 49.28 7.00
CA ILE A 98 12.98 50.43 6.10
C ILE A 98 11.77 51.26 6.55
N ASN A 99 10.66 50.61 6.85
CA ASN A 99 9.45 51.28 7.33
C ASN A 99 9.68 52.00 8.66
N MET A 100 10.38 51.36 9.62
CA MET A 100 10.75 51.98 10.89
C MET A 100 11.60 53.25 10.69
N ILE A 101 12.59 53.21 9.79
CA ILE A 101 13.42 54.37 9.46
C ILE A 101 12.58 55.47 8.80
N ALA A 102 11.71 55.12 7.85
CA ALA A 102 10.82 56.09 7.20
C ALA A 102 9.90 56.80 8.21
N VAL A 103 9.29 56.05 9.13
CA VAL A 103 8.47 56.61 10.21
C VAL A 103 9.30 57.52 11.13
N ALA A 104 10.51 57.10 11.52
CA ALA A 104 11.40 57.93 12.33
C ALA A 104 11.80 59.24 11.63
N MET A 105 12.09 59.20 10.32
CA MET A 105 12.40 60.40 9.53
C MET A 105 11.18 61.33 9.37
N LEU A 106 9.97 60.78 9.25
CA LEU A 106 8.74 61.56 9.19
C LEU A 106 8.44 62.24 10.52
N MET A 107 8.59 61.53 11.64
CA MET A 107 8.35 62.09 12.97
C MET A 107 9.45 63.07 13.41
N GLY A 108 10.70 62.89 12.99
CA GLY A 108 11.81 63.80 13.31
C GLY A 108 11.85 65.09 12.47
N ARG A 109 10.98 65.21 11.47
CA ARG A 109 10.80 66.44 10.64
C ARG A 109 9.54 67.23 11.01
N ALA A 110 8.76 66.77 11.98
CA ALA A 110 7.63 67.49 12.58
C ALA A 110 8.09 68.25 13.83
#